data_AF-A0A183VBI3-F1
#
_entry.id   AF-A0A183VBI3-F1
#
_cell.length_a   1.000
_cell.length_b   1.000
_cell.length_c   1.000
_cell.angle_alpha   90.00
_cell.angle_beta   90.00
_cell.angle_gamma   90.00
#
_symmetry.space_group_name_H-M   'P 1'
#
loop_
_entity.id
_entity.type
_entity.pdbx_description
1 polymer ?
#
loop_
_entity_poly.entity_id
_entity_poly.type
_entity_poly.pdbx_seq_one_letter_code
_entity_poly.pdbx_strand_id
1 'polypeptide(L)'
;MPLPLFGKSHKSPPDIVKNLKESLTVIEKGDKKSDKAAEEVNRWLQAVKGIIYGQEGQEPHTEQVAQLAQETYNANVLPMLIKNLAKLDFESKKDVALIFNNLLRRQIGTRSPTVEYLCARPEMLIVLVHGYIFTELLFSFLFMFIRSAYLFFFSILLMR
;
A
#
# COMPACT_ATOMS: atom_id res chain seq x y z
N MET A 1 39.15 19.96 1.58
CA MET A 1 38.26 19.09 2.39
C MET A 1 36.85 19.29 1.85
N PRO A 2 36.15 18.29 1.29
CA PRO A 2 34.76 18.49 0.92
C PRO A 2 33.86 18.27 2.14
N LEU A 3 32.87 19.16 2.27
CA LEU A 3 31.83 19.18 3.29
C LEU A 3 30.93 17.92 3.23
N PRO A 4 30.32 17.50 4.36
CA PRO A 4 29.44 16.35 4.38
C PRO A 4 28.16 16.64 3.60
N LEU A 5 28.01 15.96 2.46
CA LEU A 5 26.75 15.90 1.72
C LEU A 5 25.76 15.11 2.57
N PHE A 6 24.87 15.79 3.29
CA PHE A 6 23.61 15.22 3.74
C PHE A 6 22.71 14.98 2.52
N GLY A 7 23.10 14.00 1.69
CA GLY A 7 22.23 13.43 0.69
C GLY A 7 21.09 12.72 1.40
N LYS A 8 19.86 13.14 1.19
CA LYS A 8 18.67 12.35 1.53
C LYS A 8 18.90 10.96 0.94
N SER A 9 19.22 9.98 1.79
CA SER A 9 19.52 8.62 1.35
C SER A 9 18.36 8.13 0.49
N HIS A 10 18.61 7.95 -0.82
CA HIS A 10 17.62 7.40 -1.74
C HIS A 10 17.46 5.93 -1.39
N LYS A 11 16.50 5.63 -0.52
CA LYS A 11 16.25 4.25 -0.09
C LYS A 11 15.68 3.45 -1.25
N SER A 12 16.13 2.21 -1.40
CA SER A 12 15.60 1.30 -2.41
C SER A 12 14.17 0.88 -2.05
N PRO A 13 13.32 0.48 -3.02
CA PRO A 13 11.98 -0.03 -2.72
C PRO A 13 11.97 -1.19 -1.71
N PRO A 14 12.88 -2.18 -1.78
CA PRO A 14 12.99 -3.22 -0.75
C PRO A 14 13.27 -2.67 0.65
N ASP A 15 14.17 -1.69 0.77
CA ASP A 15 14.48 -1.08 2.07
C ASP A 15 13.26 -0.33 2.64
N ILE A 16 12.52 0.38 1.80
CA ILE A 16 11.32 1.10 2.21
C ILE A 16 10.27 0.11 2.74
N VAL A 17 10.01 -0.97 2.01
CA VAL A 17 9.04 -2.00 2.41
C VAL A 17 9.47 -2.69 3.71
N LYS A 18 10.76 -3.02 3.84
CA LYS A 18 11.32 -3.63 5.05
C LYS A 18 11.13 -2.72 6.27
N ASN A 19 11.54 -1.46 6.17
CA ASN A 19 11.42 -0.52 7.29
C ASN A 19 9.94 -0.25 7.63
N LEU A 20 9.07 -0.12 6.62
CA LEU A 20 7.62 0.03 6.83
C LEU A 20 7.04 -1.17 7.60
N LYS A 21 7.43 -2.40 7.24
CA LYS A 21 7.01 -3.61 7.95
C LYS A 21 7.47 -3.62 9.41
N GLU A 22 8.72 -3.23 9.67
CA GLU A 22 9.26 -3.16 11.01
C GLU A 22 8.46 -2.18 11.88
N SER A 23 8.20 -0.95 11.38
CA SER A 23 7.38 0.04 12.10
C SER A 23 5.94 -0.45 12.33
N LEU A 24 5.32 -1.12 11.34
CA LEU A 24 3.98 -1.71 11.50
C LEU A 24 3.94 -2.83 12.55
N THR A 25 5.00 -3.62 12.65
CA THR A 25 5.13 -4.68 13.67
C THR A 25 5.16 -4.09 15.08
N VAL A 26 5.79 -2.91 15.25
CA VAL A 26 5.81 -2.20 16.55
C VAL A 26 4.42 -1.68 16.91
N ILE A 27 3.69 -1.10 15.95
CA ILE A 27 2.29 -0.66 16.15
C ILE A 27 1.38 -1.83 16.51
N GLU A 28 1.61 -3.01 15.91
CA GLU A 28 0.82 -4.20 16.19
C GLU A 28 1.00 -4.67 17.64
N LYS A 29 2.22 -4.62 18.16
CA LYS A 29 2.55 -5.00 19.55
C LYS A 29 1.96 -4.06 20.61
N GLY A 30 1.65 -2.80 20.26
CA GLY A 30 0.99 -1.87 21.18
C GLY A 30 1.88 -1.37 22.33
N ASP A 31 3.20 -1.36 22.15
CA ASP A 31 4.15 -0.88 23.15
C ASP A 31 4.08 0.64 23.36
N LYS A 32 4.66 1.16 24.46
CA LYS A 32 4.85 2.61 24.73
C LYS A 32 5.56 3.40 23.61
N LYS A 33 6.10 2.71 22.59
CA LYS A 33 6.74 3.28 21.40
C LYS A 33 5.80 3.40 20.19
N SER A 34 4.51 3.05 20.33
CA SER A 34 3.55 3.03 19.22
C SER A 34 3.41 4.38 18.51
N ASP A 35 3.46 5.50 19.25
CA ASP A 35 3.33 6.84 18.66
C ASP A 35 4.51 7.17 17.73
N LYS A 36 5.74 6.86 18.16
CA LYS A 36 6.94 7.02 17.33
C LYS A 36 6.90 6.10 16.11
N ALA A 37 6.39 4.88 16.27
CA ALA A 37 6.25 3.95 15.15
C ALA A 37 5.19 4.43 14.14
N ALA A 38 4.12 5.10 14.59
CA ALA A 38 3.13 5.70 13.72
C ALA A 38 3.72 6.85 12.87
N GLU A 39 4.55 7.71 13.48
CA GLU A 39 5.30 8.75 12.74
C GLU A 39 6.23 8.15 11.68
N GLU A 40 6.91 7.04 12.01
CA GLU A 40 7.76 6.33 11.04
C GLU A 40 6.94 5.71 9.91
N VAL A 41 5.79 5.09 10.21
CA VAL A 41 4.87 4.57 9.19
C VAL A 41 4.45 5.69 8.24
N ASN A 42 4.06 6.86 8.75
CA ASN A 42 3.71 8.02 7.92
C ASN A 42 4.87 8.39 6.98
N ARG A 43 6.09 8.49 7.50
CA ARG A 43 7.29 8.79 6.70
C ARG A 43 7.52 7.75 5.59
N TRP A 44 7.34 6.47 5.90
CA TRP A 44 7.49 5.41 4.90
C TRP A 44 6.37 5.42 3.86
N LEU A 45 5.12 5.69 4.24
CA LEU A 45 4.00 5.82 3.31
C LEU A 45 4.23 6.98 2.33
N GLN A 46 4.81 8.10 2.78
CA GLN A 46 5.20 9.21 1.91
C GLN A 46 6.30 8.80 0.91
N ALA A 47 7.29 8.01 1.35
CA ALA A 47 8.31 7.46 0.45
C ALA A 47 7.70 6.51 -0.59
N VAL A 48 6.78 5.63 -0.18
CA VAL A 48 6.02 4.74 -1.08
C VAL A 48 5.23 5.55 -2.11
N LYS A 49 4.52 6.61 -1.67
CA LYS A 49 3.80 7.53 -2.56
C LYS A 49 4.73 8.20 -3.57
N GLY A 50 5.89 8.68 -3.13
CA GLY A 50 6.87 9.30 -4.02
C GLY A 50 7.35 8.36 -5.12
N ILE A 51 7.45 7.05 -4.85
CA ILE A 51 7.77 6.04 -5.88
C ILE A 51 6.58 5.84 -6.83
N ILE A 52 5.37 5.70 -6.28
CA ILE A 52 4.16 5.38 -7.05
C ILE A 52 3.71 6.52 -7.96
N TYR A 53 3.75 7.75 -7.48
CA TYR A 53 3.24 8.94 -8.17
C TYR A 53 4.34 9.81 -8.78
N GLY A 54 5.61 9.53 -8.47
CA GLY A 54 6.73 10.39 -8.84
C GLY A 54 6.95 11.53 -7.84
N GLN A 55 8.09 12.20 -7.97
CA GLN A 55 8.39 13.44 -7.24
C GLN A 55 8.18 14.65 -8.17
N GLU A 56 8.05 15.86 -7.63
CA GLU A 56 7.72 17.07 -8.39
C GLU A 56 8.57 17.19 -9.68
N GLY A 57 7.91 17.04 -10.83
CA GLY A 57 8.53 17.16 -12.16
C GLY A 57 9.14 15.88 -12.75
N GLN A 58 9.04 14.73 -12.09
CA GLN A 58 9.50 13.43 -12.60
C GLN A 58 8.41 12.38 -12.59
N GLU A 59 8.24 11.70 -13.74
CA GLU A 59 7.34 10.54 -13.84
C GLU A 59 7.86 9.36 -12.99
N PRO A 60 6.94 8.52 -12.44
CA PRO A 60 7.32 7.36 -11.66
C PRO A 60 8.07 6.35 -12.52
N HIS A 61 9.19 5.85 -12.00
CA HIS A 61 9.97 4.82 -12.67
C HIS A 61 9.25 3.47 -12.57
N THR A 62 8.72 2.97 -13.68
CA THR A 62 7.88 1.76 -13.74
C THR A 62 8.53 0.53 -13.11
N GLU A 63 9.85 0.39 -13.23
CA GLU A 63 10.64 -0.67 -12.60
C GLU A 63 10.67 -0.57 -11.07
N GLN A 64 10.87 0.64 -10.52
CA GLN A 64 10.84 0.86 -9.07
C GLN A 64 9.44 0.58 -8.51
N VAL A 65 8.39 0.98 -9.22
CA VAL A 65 7.01 0.66 -8.84
C VAL A 65 6.79 -0.86 -8.89
N ALA A 66 7.34 -1.57 -9.89
CA ALA A 66 7.28 -3.04 -9.99
C ALA A 66 7.92 -3.72 -8.79
N GLN A 67 9.14 -3.33 -8.47
CA GLN A 67 9.89 -3.85 -7.34
C GLN A 67 9.16 -3.58 -6.01
N LEU A 68 8.67 -2.35 -5.82
CA LEU A 68 7.89 -1.95 -4.65
C LEU A 68 6.66 -2.84 -4.44
N ALA A 69 5.88 -3.06 -5.51
CA ALA A 69 4.68 -3.88 -5.43
C ALA A 69 5.01 -5.33 -5.07
N GLN A 70 6.03 -5.90 -5.73
CA GLN A 70 6.46 -7.27 -5.48
C GLN A 70 6.93 -7.47 -4.03
N GLU A 71 7.76 -6.55 -3.52
CA GLU A 71 8.21 -6.57 -2.14
C GLU A 71 7.04 -6.40 -1.16
N THR A 72 6.08 -5.53 -1.47
CA THR A 72 4.88 -5.32 -0.64
C THR A 72 4.06 -6.61 -0.49
N TYR A 73 3.92 -7.41 -1.56
CA TYR A 73 3.24 -8.70 -1.52
C TYR A 73 4.04 -9.76 -0.77
N ASN A 74 5.35 -9.87 -1.05
CA ASN A 74 6.25 -10.84 -0.43
C ASN A 74 6.37 -10.62 1.08
N ALA A 75 6.47 -9.36 1.49
CA ALA A 75 6.61 -8.98 2.89
C ALA A 75 5.28 -9.03 3.67
N ASN A 76 4.15 -9.23 2.99
CA ASN A 76 2.78 -9.15 3.53
C ASN A 76 2.47 -7.78 4.18
N VAL A 77 3.02 -6.70 3.64
CA VAL A 77 2.82 -5.35 4.18
C VAL A 77 1.40 -4.85 3.94
N LEU A 78 0.80 -5.18 2.79
CA LEU A 78 -0.57 -4.76 2.46
C LEU A 78 -1.61 -5.24 3.51
N PRO A 79 -1.65 -6.53 3.90
CA PRO A 79 -2.48 -6.98 5.02
C PRO A 79 -2.22 -6.24 6.34
N MET A 80 -0.94 -6.01 6.67
CA MET A 80 -0.56 -5.35 7.93
C MET A 80 -1.05 -3.91 7.98
N LEU A 81 -1.00 -3.18 6.86
CA LEU A 81 -1.54 -1.83 6.75
C LEU A 81 -3.04 -1.79 6.97
N ILE A 82 -3.78 -2.72 6.36
CA ILE A 82 -5.24 -2.83 6.50
C ILE A 82 -5.63 -3.16 7.94
N LYS A 83 -4.95 -4.14 8.56
CA LYS A 83 -5.23 -4.56 9.94
C LYS A 83 -4.96 -3.46 10.96
N ASN A 84 -3.89 -2.69 10.76
CA ASN A 84 -3.50 -1.61 11.66
C ASN A 84 -4.11 -0.25 11.26
N LEU A 85 -4.98 -0.21 10.24
CA LEU A 85 -5.53 1.04 9.71
C LEU A 85 -6.19 1.90 10.80
N ALA A 86 -6.93 1.28 11.73
CA ALA A 86 -7.59 2.00 12.83
C ALA A 86 -6.62 2.75 13.76
N LYS A 87 -5.39 2.24 13.91
CA LYS A 87 -4.33 2.79 14.76
C LYS A 87 -3.54 3.93 14.10
N LEU A 88 -3.70 4.12 12.79
CA LEU A 88 -3.03 5.19 12.05
C LEU A 88 -3.81 6.50 12.16
N ASP A 89 -3.10 7.61 12.01
CA ASP A 89 -3.69 8.95 11.90
C ASP A 89 -4.48 9.11 10.59
N PHE A 90 -5.28 10.17 10.51
CA PHE A 90 -6.16 10.42 9.38
C PHE A 90 -5.41 10.59 8.05
N GLU A 91 -4.22 11.19 8.06
CA GLU A 91 -3.46 11.43 6.83
C GLU A 91 -2.81 10.13 6.34
N SER A 92 -2.21 9.36 7.24
CA SER A 92 -1.68 8.03 6.90
C SER A 92 -2.78 7.09 6.37
N LYS A 93 -4.01 7.17 6.88
CA LYS A 93 -5.16 6.42 6.34
C LYS A 93 -5.44 6.76 4.87
N LYS A 94 -5.39 8.05 4.50
CA LYS A 94 -5.54 8.48 3.09
C LYS A 94 -4.39 7.97 2.23
N ASP A 95 -3.16 8.01 2.75
CA ASP A 95 -1.99 7.53 2.01
C ASP A 95 -2.06 6.03 1.73
N VAL A 96 -2.40 5.23 2.76
CA VAL A 96 -2.63 3.78 2.60
C VAL A 96 -3.69 3.52 1.55
N ALA A 97 -4.78 4.28 1.60
CA ALA A 97 -5.83 4.24 0.60
C ALA A 97 -5.27 4.48 -0.82
N LEU A 98 -4.57 5.60 -1.04
CA LEU A 98 -4.01 5.93 -2.35
C LEU A 98 -3.08 4.82 -2.88
N ILE A 99 -2.19 4.32 -2.02
CA ILE A 99 -1.26 3.23 -2.35
C ILE A 99 -2.03 1.95 -2.72
N PHE A 100 -3.00 1.54 -1.91
CA PHE A 100 -3.82 0.36 -2.17
C PHE A 100 -4.56 0.48 -3.50
N ASN A 101 -5.17 1.63 -3.78
CA ASN A 101 -5.87 1.88 -5.04
C ASN A 101 -4.95 1.79 -6.25
N ASN A 102 -3.74 2.35 -6.15
CA ASN A 102 -2.77 2.27 -7.23
C ASN A 102 -2.36 0.82 -7.51
N LEU A 103 -2.02 0.06 -6.46
CA LEU A 103 -1.69 -1.35 -6.58
C LEU A 103 -2.86 -2.15 -7.14
N LEU A 104 -4.10 -1.89 -6.73
CA LEU A 104 -5.29 -2.61 -7.18
C LEU A 104 -5.54 -2.43 -8.69
N ARG A 105 -5.31 -1.22 -9.21
CA ARG A 105 -5.46 -0.92 -10.65
C ARG A 105 -4.32 -1.45 -11.51
N ARG A 106 -3.24 -1.93 -10.90
CA ARG A 106 -2.07 -2.41 -11.62
C ARG A 106 -2.36 -3.69 -12.37
N GLN A 107 -2.01 -3.71 -13.65
CA GLN A 107 -2.08 -4.88 -14.50
C GLN A 107 -0.69 -5.29 -15.01
N ILE A 108 -0.49 -6.59 -15.17
CA ILE A 108 0.67 -7.19 -15.84
C ILE A 108 0.12 -8.08 -16.95
N GLY A 109 0.14 -7.58 -18.18
CA GLY A 109 -0.61 -8.18 -19.28
C GLY A 109 -2.11 -8.16 -18.98
N THR A 110 -2.75 -9.32 -18.98
CA THR A 110 -4.19 -9.48 -18.64
C THR A 110 -4.44 -9.77 -17.16
N ARG A 111 -3.38 -9.90 -16.36
CA ARG A 111 -3.47 -10.26 -14.94
C ARG A 111 -3.48 -9.04 -14.05
N SER A 112 -4.19 -9.15 -12.93
CA SER A 112 -4.28 -8.13 -11.88
C SER A 112 -3.69 -8.70 -10.58
N PRO A 113 -2.36 -8.57 -10.36
CA PRO A 113 -1.67 -9.29 -9.28
C PRO A 113 -2.26 -9.04 -7.89
N THR A 114 -2.68 -7.80 -7.63
CA THR A 114 -3.27 -7.40 -6.35
C THR A 114 -4.64 -8.03 -6.13
N VAL A 115 -5.45 -8.12 -7.19
CA VAL A 115 -6.76 -8.78 -7.14
C VAL A 115 -6.57 -10.25 -6.85
N GLU A 116 -5.66 -10.93 -7.56
CA GLU A 116 -5.34 -12.33 -7.30
C GLU A 116 -4.81 -12.56 -5.88
N TYR A 117 -3.95 -11.67 -5.39
CA TYR A 117 -3.41 -11.70 -4.03
C TYR A 117 -4.50 -11.56 -2.94
N LEU A 118 -5.51 -10.72 -3.19
CA LEU A 118 -6.66 -10.53 -2.30
C LEU A 118 -7.65 -11.70 -2.38
N CYS A 119 -7.92 -12.24 -3.57
CA CYS A 119 -8.78 -13.41 -3.75
C CYS A 119 -8.23 -14.65 -3.04
N ALA A 120 -6.91 -14.79 -2.94
CA ALA A 120 -6.26 -15.85 -2.17
C ALA A 120 -6.40 -15.69 -0.64
N ARG A 121 -6.90 -14.55 -0.15
CA ARG A 121 -7.00 -14.20 1.29
C ARG A 121 -8.33 -13.51 1.61
N PRO A 122 -9.46 -14.24 1.63
CA PRO A 122 -10.79 -13.67 1.81
C PRO A 122 -10.97 -12.96 3.16
N GLU A 123 -10.23 -13.36 4.20
CA GLU A 123 -10.19 -12.66 5.49
C GLU A 123 -9.80 -11.18 5.37
N MET A 124 -8.95 -10.81 4.42
CA MET A 124 -8.62 -9.40 4.16
C MET A 124 -9.81 -8.61 3.62
N LEU A 125 -10.62 -9.23 2.75
CA LEU A 125 -11.84 -8.61 2.23
C LEU A 125 -12.83 -8.37 3.37
N ILE A 126 -12.93 -9.31 4.30
CA ILE A 126 -13.77 -9.17 5.50
C ILE A 126 -13.29 -8.01 6.37
N VAL A 127 -11.98 -7.86 6.61
CA VAL A 127 -11.43 -6.74 7.39
C VAL A 127 -11.65 -5.40 6.68
N LEU A 128 -11.49 -5.34 5.36
CA LEU A 128 -11.80 -4.15 4.56
C LEU A 128 -13.29 -3.76 4.68
N VAL A 129 -14.18 -4.75 4.67
CA VAL A 129 -15.64 -4.57 4.83
C VAL A 129 -16.04 -4.26 6.28
N HIS A 130 -15.29 -4.69 7.30
CA HIS A 130 -15.57 -4.33 8.70
C HIS A 130 -14.94 -2.99 9.11
N GLY A 131 -13.81 -2.60 8.53
CA GLY A 131 -13.22 -1.26 8.66
C GLY A 131 -14.11 -0.13 8.09
N TYR A 132 -15.15 -0.52 7.36
CA TYR A 132 -16.22 0.28 6.74
C TYR A 132 -17.00 1.17 7.72
N ILE A 133 -16.89 0.95 9.03
CA ILE A 133 -17.65 1.69 10.03
C ILE A 133 -17.08 3.11 10.29
N PHE A 134 -15.90 3.47 9.75
CA PHE A 134 -15.24 4.73 10.17
C PHE A 134 -14.83 5.74 9.09
N THR A 135 -14.99 5.50 7.78
CA THR A 135 -14.55 6.53 6.79
C THR A 135 -15.24 6.42 5.43
N GLU A 136 -15.89 7.50 4.97
CA GLU A 136 -16.49 7.62 3.63
C GLU A 136 -15.51 7.30 2.48
N LEU A 137 -14.20 7.42 2.70
CA LEU A 137 -13.17 7.02 1.74
C LEU A 137 -13.34 5.57 1.25
N LEU A 138 -13.74 4.65 2.14
CA LEU A 138 -13.90 3.22 1.84
C LEU A 138 -15.03 2.91 0.85
N PHE A 139 -16.01 3.81 0.67
CA PHE A 139 -17.06 3.64 -0.32
C PHE A 139 -16.48 3.68 -1.74
N SER A 140 -15.50 4.55 -1.98
CA SER A 140 -14.73 4.57 -3.24
C SER A 140 -13.90 3.29 -3.41
N PHE A 141 -13.27 2.78 -2.34
CA PHE A 141 -12.53 1.51 -2.36
C PHE A 141 -13.41 0.32 -2.71
N LEU A 142 -14.55 0.18 -2.04
CA LEU A 142 -15.46 -0.92 -2.29
C LEU A 142 -16.10 -0.81 -3.67
N PHE A 143 -16.52 0.38 -4.10
CA PHE A 143 -17.08 0.56 -5.44
C PHE A 143 -16.04 0.34 -6.55
N MET A 144 -14.78 0.72 -6.31
CA MET A 144 -13.68 0.49 -7.25
C MET A 144 -13.22 -0.96 -7.23
N PHE A 145 -13.18 -1.63 -6.08
CA PHE A 145 -12.94 -3.06 -5.96
C PHE A 145 -14.06 -3.85 -6.62
N ILE A 146 -15.33 -3.51 -6.38
CA ILE A 146 -16.48 -4.12 -7.04
C ILE A 146 -16.44 -3.84 -8.54
N ARG A 147 -16.19 -2.62 -9.03
CA ARG A 147 -16.05 -2.35 -10.48
C ARG A 147 -14.90 -3.12 -11.09
N SER A 148 -13.75 -3.16 -10.43
CA SER A 148 -12.55 -3.79 -10.97
C SER A 148 -12.65 -5.32 -10.91
N ALA A 149 -13.24 -5.87 -9.85
CA ALA A 149 -13.55 -7.29 -9.72
C ALA A 149 -14.68 -7.71 -10.67
N TYR A 150 -15.74 -6.90 -10.84
CA TYR A 150 -16.80 -7.15 -11.84
C TYR A 150 -16.26 -7.07 -13.25
N LEU A 151 -15.46 -6.06 -13.60
CA LEU A 151 -14.85 -5.96 -14.93
C LEU A 151 -13.89 -7.14 -15.17
N PHE A 152 -13.12 -7.55 -14.16
CA PHE A 152 -12.25 -8.72 -14.26
C PHE A 152 -13.04 -10.03 -14.43
N PHE A 153 -14.10 -10.25 -13.62
CA PHE A 153 -15.02 -11.38 -13.77
C PHE A 153 -15.74 -11.37 -15.11
N PHE A 154 -16.19 -10.21 -15.58
CA PHE A 154 -16.86 -10.04 -16.86
C PHE A 154 -15.91 -10.28 -18.04
N SER A 155 -14.64 -9.87 -17.92
CA SER A 155 -13.60 -10.14 -18.93
C SER A 155 -13.29 -11.64 -19.03
N ILE A 156 -13.25 -12.34 -17.90
CA ILE A 156 -13.05 -13.79 -17.85
C ILE A 156 -14.27 -14.55 -18.40
N LEU A 157 -15.48 -14.04 -18.16
CA LEU A 157 -16.73 -14.63 -18.66
C LEU A 157 -16.95 -14.39 -20.16
N LEU A 158 -16.45 -13.26 -20.71
CA LEU A 158 -16.56 -12.92 -22.13
C LEU A 158 -15.48 -13.57 -23.01
N MET A 159 -14.39 -14.08 -22.42
CA MET A 159 -13.33 -14.84 -23.11
C MET A 159 -13.58 -16.37 -23.12
N ARG A 160 -14.79 -16.82 -22.76
CA ARG A 160 -15.23 -18.20 -22.89
C ARG A 160 -16.34 -18.35 -23.92
#